data_AF-A0A2V9PTU0-F1
#
_entry.id   AF-A0A2V9PTU0-F1
#
_cell.length_a   1.000
_cell.length_b   1.000
_cell.length_c   1.000
_cell.angle_alpha   90.00
_cell.angle_beta   90.00
_cell.angle_gamma   90.00
#
_symmetry.space_group_name_H-M   'P 1'
#
loop_
_entity.id
_entity.type
_entity.pdbx_description
1 polymer ?
#
loop_
_entity_poly.entity_id
_entity_poly.type
_entity_poly.pdbx_seq_one_letter_code
_entity_poly.pdbx_strand_id
1 'polypeptide(L)'
;MKSRTLILAIAMTLFAALTLPVQLAAQHTRYKLIDFGPSGIAIPGRPSNNRGTVVFGACGDRDCAVFHSFKWRNGVLTDLGALPGNNSSGPIWISDSELILANGSNGAIDPLTGTPEQRGVFFTKDGQVIDIGTLDGGNESFGLAVNNRGEVVGVASDSIPDPFSLFGFGTETRAILWQKGVMQDLGTLGGPDAIANLVNERGQVAGNSFINSTPNTITGVPTSDPFLWENGTMLDLGTLGGTFGIANWLNNRGQVVGQSNLVGDLTWHPFLWERGELKDLGTLGGDDGLAMWLNDAGEVVGEADLPGSAVQHAFLWRNGVMTDLGSLGTDSAAFSINSKGQVVGLYFRIGVTMPPFRHSFLWENSGPMIDLNTLIPANSSLELVEANDINDRGEIVGVGVPAGVHCFPDFCGHGFVLIPCNGGDAERCEDNAVDQSAVTQNNATLITHGLTILTQGRPTPSAIVAAWRARLAQRYHIRGLGVSPRD
;
A
#
# COMPACT_ATOMS: atom_id res chain seq x y z
N MET A 1 65.95 -42.74 10.44
CA MET A 1 66.26 -41.89 9.28
C MET A 1 65.20 -42.13 8.21
N LYS A 2 64.70 -41.05 7.60
CA LYS A 2 63.76 -40.94 6.46
C LYS A 2 64.26 -41.79 5.27
N SER A 3 63.54 -42.18 4.20
CA SER A 3 62.46 -41.61 3.37
C SER A 3 62.12 -42.68 2.29
N ARG A 4 60.86 -43.03 1.95
CA ARG A 4 60.03 -42.56 0.79
C ARG A 4 60.84 -42.28 -0.50
N THR A 5 60.48 -42.72 -1.73
CA THR A 5 59.25 -42.44 -2.54
C THR A 5 59.34 -43.24 -3.87
N LEU A 6 58.35 -44.08 -4.29
CA LEU A 6 57.25 -43.88 -5.28
C LEU A 6 57.60 -44.14 -6.79
N ILE A 7 56.73 -44.88 -7.53
CA ILE A 7 56.29 -44.63 -8.93
C ILE A 7 55.04 -45.50 -9.31
N LEU A 8 54.24 -44.91 -10.19
CA LEU A 8 52.89 -45.11 -10.76
C LEU A 8 52.39 -46.51 -11.25
N ALA A 9 51.05 -46.70 -11.31
CA ALA A 9 50.25 -46.78 -12.57
C ALA A 9 48.74 -47.06 -12.35
N ILE A 10 47.92 -46.55 -13.28
CA ILE A 10 46.45 -46.44 -13.33
C ILE A 10 45.83 -47.63 -14.11
N ALA A 11 44.63 -48.13 -13.73
CA ALA A 11 43.41 -48.20 -14.58
C ALA A 11 42.35 -49.27 -14.15
N MET A 12 41.14 -48.76 -13.90
CA MET A 12 39.79 -49.25 -14.25
C MET A 12 39.30 -50.67 -13.88
N THR A 13 38.22 -50.72 -13.10
CA THR A 13 37.00 -51.46 -13.49
C THR A 13 35.73 -50.93 -12.82
N LEU A 14 34.69 -50.89 -13.64
CA LEU A 14 33.33 -50.39 -13.50
C LEU A 14 32.48 -51.31 -12.60
N PHE A 15 31.59 -50.77 -11.73
CA PHE A 15 30.21 -51.25 -11.48
C PHE A 15 29.56 -50.52 -10.29
N ALA A 16 28.57 -49.66 -10.59
CA ALA A 16 27.28 -49.53 -9.90
C ALA A 16 26.66 -48.20 -10.33
N ALA A 17 25.73 -48.27 -11.27
CA ALA A 17 24.87 -47.17 -11.63
C ALA A 17 24.15 -46.64 -10.39
N LEU A 18 24.45 -45.38 -10.06
CA LEU A 18 23.74 -44.58 -9.08
C LEU A 18 22.30 -44.35 -9.57
N THR A 19 21.39 -45.19 -9.07
CA THR A 19 19.96 -44.94 -9.11
C THR A 19 19.58 -43.94 -8.01
N LEU A 20 19.51 -42.65 -8.38
CA LEU A 20 18.64 -41.58 -7.81
C LEU A 20 18.93 -41.10 -6.36
N PRO A 21 18.65 -39.81 -6.01
CA PRO A 21 17.47 -39.04 -6.44
C PRO A 21 17.73 -37.73 -7.20
N VAL A 22 17.01 -37.60 -8.31
CA VAL A 22 16.42 -36.35 -8.80
C VAL A 22 15.25 -36.04 -7.85
N GLN A 23 15.45 -35.06 -6.95
CA GLN A 23 14.48 -34.33 -6.09
C GLN A 23 15.36 -33.69 -5.00
N LEU A 24 15.41 -32.38 -4.74
CA LEU A 24 14.43 -31.32 -4.86
C LEU A 24 15.08 -30.05 -5.44
N ALA A 25 14.76 -29.68 -6.68
CA ALA A 25 14.58 -28.25 -6.94
C ALA A 25 13.15 -27.96 -6.49
N ALA A 26 12.97 -27.11 -5.47
CA ALA A 26 11.64 -26.66 -5.12
C ALA A 26 11.03 -26.03 -6.37
N GLN A 27 10.00 -26.67 -6.94
CA GLN A 27 9.27 -26.10 -8.05
C GLN A 27 8.52 -24.90 -7.46
N HIS A 28 8.95 -23.68 -7.82
CA HIS A 28 8.28 -22.47 -7.34
C HIS A 28 6.80 -22.51 -7.71
N THR A 29 5.96 -21.96 -6.84
CA THR A 29 4.53 -21.86 -7.06
C THR A 29 4.27 -21.14 -8.38
N ARG A 30 3.52 -21.79 -9.27
CA ARG A 30 2.99 -21.16 -10.48
C ARG A 30 1.76 -20.34 -10.13
N TYR A 31 1.52 -19.27 -10.87
CA TYR A 31 0.37 -18.42 -10.66
C TYR A 31 -0.52 -18.40 -11.90
N LYS A 32 -1.83 -18.36 -11.64
CA LYS A 32 -2.83 -17.96 -12.62
C LYS A 32 -2.97 -16.44 -12.60
N LEU A 33 -2.92 -15.80 -13.76
CA LEU A 33 -3.18 -14.36 -13.91
C LEU A 33 -4.67 -14.09 -14.16
N ILE A 34 -5.23 -13.16 -13.39
CA ILE A 34 -6.51 -12.51 -13.64
C ILE A 34 -6.22 -11.05 -14.01
N ASP A 35 -6.60 -10.65 -15.22
CA ASP A 35 -6.44 -9.29 -15.75
C ASP A 35 -7.77 -8.52 -15.66
N PHE A 36 -7.77 -7.38 -14.98
CA PHE A 36 -8.95 -6.52 -14.79
C PHE A 36 -9.16 -5.46 -15.89
N GLY A 37 -8.23 -5.31 -16.84
CA GLY A 37 -8.35 -4.37 -17.95
C GLY A 37 -7.84 -2.94 -17.68
N PRO A 38 -7.96 -2.04 -18.67
CA PRO A 38 -7.31 -0.71 -18.72
C PRO A 38 -7.89 0.34 -17.76
N SER A 39 -8.99 0.01 -17.11
CA SER A 39 -9.68 0.89 -16.18
C SER A 39 -8.92 0.89 -14.84
N GLY A 40 -8.03 1.89 -14.71
CA GLY A 40 -6.91 1.93 -13.78
C GLY A 40 -7.20 1.81 -12.29
N ILE A 41 -6.27 1.17 -11.57
CA ILE A 41 -6.38 0.95 -10.13
C ILE A 41 -5.66 2.05 -9.34
N ALA A 42 -6.33 2.59 -8.33
CA ALA A 42 -5.68 3.15 -7.15
C ALA A 42 -5.48 2.02 -6.11
N ILE A 43 -4.24 1.66 -5.77
CA ILE A 43 -3.93 0.72 -4.68
C ILE A 43 -3.23 1.40 -3.49
N PRO A 44 -3.72 2.53 -2.92
CA PRO A 44 -3.26 2.90 -1.59
C PRO A 44 -4.05 2.09 -0.55
N GLY A 45 -3.36 1.38 0.34
CA GLY A 45 -3.95 0.67 1.48
C GLY A 45 -3.91 -0.86 1.35
N ARG A 46 -5.02 -1.54 1.67
CA ARG A 46 -5.12 -3.01 1.69
C ARG A 46 -6.16 -3.47 0.65
N PRO A 47 -5.76 -3.76 -0.60
CA PRO A 47 -6.68 -4.06 -1.70
C PRO A 47 -7.23 -5.48 -1.69
N SER A 48 -6.63 -6.38 -0.90
CA SER A 48 -7.05 -7.77 -0.83
C SER A 48 -7.28 -8.20 0.62
N ASN A 49 -8.17 -9.17 0.79
CA ASN A 49 -8.42 -9.79 2.09
C ASN A 49 -8.08 -11.29 2.08
N ASN A 50 -8.00 -11.89 3.26
CA ASN A 50 -7.70 -13.32 3.43
C ASN A 50 -8.90 -14.22 3.05
N ARG A 51 -9.98 -13.65 2.52
CA ARG A 51 -11.15 -14.37 2.00
C ARG A 51 -11.17 -14.46 0.47
N GLY A 52 -10.13 -13.96 -0.20
CA GLY A 52 -9.95 -13.99 -1.65
C GLY A 52 -10.82 -12.97 -2.38
N THR A 53 -11.14 -11.87 -1.69
CA THR A 53 -11.82 -10.73 -2.27
C THR A 53 -10.80 -9.64 -2.54
N VAL A 54 -10.91 -9.03 -3.72
CA VAL A 54 -10.03 -7.95 -4.17
C VAL A 54 -10.90 -6.75 -4.53
N VAL A 55 -10.46 -5.56 -4.17
CA VAL A 55 -11.11 -4.30 -4.52
C VAL A 55 -10.21 -3.47 -5.40
N PHE A 56 -10.82 -2.79 -6.37
CA PHE A 56 -10.08 -1.93 -7.29
C PHE A 56 -10.97 -0.86 -7.88
N GLY A 57 -10.36 0.26 -8.25
CA GLY A 57 -11.02 1.31 -8.99
C GLY A 57 -11.02 0.99 -10.49
N ALA A 58 -12.09 1.34 -11.19
CA ALA A 58 -12.17 1.24 -12.64
C ALA A 58 -13.17 2.26 -13.21
N CYS A 59 -12.97 2.65 -14.47
CA CYS A 59 -13.96 3.40 -15.25
C CYS A 59 -15.10 2.48 -15.70
N GLY A 60 -16.33 2.94 -15.54
CA GLY A 60 -17.52 2.24 -16.03
C GLY A 60 -17.81 2.43 -17.53
N ASP A 61 -17.13 3.37 -18.20
CA ASP A 61 -17.25 3.66 -19.62
C ASP A 61 -15.87 3.92 -20.28
N ARG A 62 -15.86 4.05 -21.62
CA ARG A 62 -14.64 4.29 -22.41
C ARG A 62 -14.01 5.67 -22.20
N ASP A 63 -14.79 6.64 -21.69
CA ASP A 63 -14.38 8.04 -21.59
C ASP A 63 -13.84 8.37 -20.18
N CYS A 64 -13.89 7.42 -19.23
CA CYS A 64 -13.41 7.56 -17.86
C CYS A 64 -13.95 8.80 -17.12
N ALA A 65 -15.13 9.28 -17.51
CA ALA A 65 -15.76 10.45 -16.87
C ALA A 65 -16.19 10.15 -15.43
N VAL A 66 -16.40 8.87 -15.13
CA VAL A 66 -16.86 8.33 -13.85
C VAL A 66 -15.98 7.16 -13.43
N PHE A 67 -15.41 7.26 -12.22
CA PHE A 67 -14.55 6.24 -11.63
C PHE A 67 -15.28 5.52 -10.50
N HIS A 68 -15.49 4.21 -10.60
CA HIS A 68 -16.23 3.42 -9.62
C HIS A 68 -15.32 2.45 -8.86
N SER A 69 -15.76 2.11 -7.65
CA SER A 69 -15.17 1.03 -6.85
C SER A 69 -15.78 -0.30 -7.25
N PHE A 70 -14.94 -1.27 -7.58
CA PHE A 70 -15.34 -2.62 -7.90
C PHE A 70 -14.81 -3.61 -6.87
N LYS A 71 -15.55 -4.70 -6.74
CA LYS A 71 -15.15 -5.87 -5.96
C LYS A 71 -15.12 -7.09 -6.86
N TRP A 72 -14.02 -7.83 -6.83
CA TRP A 72 -13.90 -9.12 -7.47
C TRP A 72 -13.76 -10.24 -6.45
N ARG A 73 -14.47 -11.35 -6.69
CA ARG A 73 -14.35 -12.58 -5.91
C ARG A 73 -14.76 -13.78 -6.72
N ASN A 74 -13.90 -14.80 -6.81
CA ASN A 74 -14.20 -16.08 -7.46
C ASN A 74 -14.77 -15.92 -8.89
N GLY A 75 -14.20 -15.01 -9.69
CA GLY A 75 -14.64 -14.75 -11.07
C GLY A 75 -15.86 -13.84 -11.19
N VAL A 76 -16.49 -13.43 -10.09
CA VAL A 76 -17.61 -12.49 -10.09
C VAL A 76 -17.08 -11.08 -9.86
N LEU A 77 -17.38 -10.18 -10.80
CA LEU A 77 -17.11 -8.75 -10.70
C LEU A 77 -18.41 -8.00 -10.34
N THR A 78 -18.34 -7.20 -9.28
CA THR A 78 -19.47 -6.42 -8.77
C THR A 78 -19.08 -4.95 -8.72
N ASP A 79 -19.88 -4.10 -9.34
CA ASP A 79 -19.79 -2.64 -9.19
C ASP A 79 -20.42 -2.24 -7.85
N LEU A 80 -19.66 -1.55 -7.00
CA LEU A 80 -20.12 -1.08 -5.69
C LEU A 80 -20.85 0.26 -5.78
N GLY A 81 -20.70 0.98 -6.90
CA GLY A 81 -21.25 2.31 -7.11
C GLY A 81 -20.48 3.40 -6.37
N ALA A 82 -21.13 4.56 -6.21
CA ALA A 82 -20.54 5.74 -5.60
C ALA A 82 -21.59 6.62 -4.92
N LEU A 83 -21.15 7.68 -4.23
CA LEU A 83 -22.07 8.69 -3.70
C LEU A 83 -22.79 9.45 -4.84
N PRO A 84 -24.03 9.92 -4.62
CA PRO A 84 -24.76 10.75 -5.58
C PRO A 84 -24.01 12.03 -5.97
N GLY A 85 -24.47 12.66 -7.06
CA GLY A 85 -23.93 13.93 -7.55
C GLY A 85 -22.72 13.73 -8.45
N ASN A 86 -21.58 13.34 -7.88
CA ASN A 86 -20.36 13.10 -8.66
C ASN A 86 -20.29 11.66 -9.20
N ASN A 87 -20.95 10.71 -8.52
CA ASN A 87 -20.95 9.30 -8.90
C ASN A 87 -19.52 8.78 -9.13
N SER A 88 -18.58 9.08 -8.23
CA SER A 88 -17.25 8.47 -8.29
C SER A 88 -16.73 8.04 -6.93
N SER A 89 -16.06 6.89 -6.89
CA SER A 89 -15.50 6.25 -5.71
C SER A 89 -14.20 5.50 -6.09
N GLY A 90 -13.15 5.66 -5.31
CA GLY A 90 -11.91 4.91 -5.43
C GLY A 90 -11.66 4.08 -4.17
N PRO A 91 -11.63 2.74 -4.26
CA PRO A 91 -11.44 1.89 -3.09
C PRO A 91 -10.00 1.96 -2.61
N ILE A 92 -9.83 1.82 -1.31
CA ILE A 92 -8.52 1.89 -0.64
C ILE A 92 -8.29 0.75 0.35
N TRP A 93 -9.37 0.12 0.84
CA TRP A 93 -9.24 -0.88 1.88
C TRP A 93 -10.38 -1.88 1.84
N ILE A 94 -10.06 -3.16 2.04
CA ILE A 94 -11.04 -4.20 2.33
C ILE A 94 -10.66 -4.97 3.60
N SER A 95 -11.64 -5.11 4.50
CA SER A 95 -11.52 -5.97 5.69
C SER A 95 -11.84 -7.43 5.36
N ASP A 96 -11.42 -8.36 6.23
CA ASP A 96 -11.80 -9.77 6.11
C ASP A 96 -13.30 -10.02 6.29
N SER A 97 -14.03 -9.07 6.88
CA SER A 97 -15.48 -9.10 7.04
C SER A 97 -16.25 -8.53 5.85
N GLU A 98 -15.56 -8.27 4.73
CA GLU A 98 -16.14 -7.74 3.48
C GLU A 98 -16.69 -6.33 3.62
N LEU A 99 -16.15 -5.55 4.56
CA LEU A 99 -16.39 -4.11 4.64
C LEU A 99 -15.34 -3.40 3.80
N ILE A 100 -15.77 -2.49 2.94
CA ILE A 100 -14.90 -1.81 1.97
C ILE A 100 -14.94 -0.32 2.25
N LEU A 101 -13.76 0.30 2.22
CA LEU A 101 -13.61 1.73 2.34
C LEU A 101 -13.08 2.29 1.02
N ALA A 102 -13.65 3.39 0.61
CA ALA A 102 -13.27 4.17 -0.56
C ALA A 102 -13.30 5.65 -0.24
N ASN A 103 -12.83 6.47 -1.17
CA ASN A 103 -13.00 7.92 -1.14
C ASN A 103 -13.66 8.38 -2.44
N GLY A 104 -14.51 9.40 -2.35
CA GLY A 104 -15.27 9.93 -3.49
C GLY A 104 -15.81 11.31 -3.19
N SER A 105 -16.50 11.92 -4.15
CA SER A 105 -17.12 13.25 -3.93
C SER A 105 -18.63 13.12 -3.78
N ASN A 106 -19.22 13.93 -2.90
CA ASN A 106 -20.66 13.98 -2.65
C ASN A 106 -21.43 14.90 -3.63
N GLY A 107 -20.73 15.55 -4.56
CA GLY A 107 -21.30 16.46 -5.55
C GLY A 107 -21.51 17.91 -5.10
N ALA A 108 -21.19 18.24 -3.85
CA ALA A 108 -21.13 19.61 -3.35
C ALA A 108 -19.77 20.26 -3.69
N ILE A 109 -19.71 21.59 -3.59
CA ILE A 109 -18.47 22.37 -3.74
C ILE A 109 -18.11 22.94 -2.37
N ASP A 110 -16.87 22.69 -1.94
CA ASP A 110 -16.31 23.28 -0.74
C ASP A 110 -16.24 24.80 -0.91
N PRO A 111 -16.93 25.59 -0.05
CA PRO A 111 -16.96 27.04 -0.15
C PRO A 111 -15.60 27.70 0.18
N LEU A 112 -14.70 27.00 0.88
CA LEU A 112 -13.37 27.52 1.24
C LEU A 112 -12.36 27.32 0.12
N THR A 113 -12.33 26.12 -0.47
CA THR A 113 -11.34 25.78 -1.52
C THR A 113 -11.87 26.00 -2.94
N GLY A 114 -13.20 26.03 -3.13
CA GLY A 114 -13.84 26.08 -4.45
C GLY A 114 -13.76 24.78 -5.24
N THR A 115 -13.37 23.67 -4.60
CA THR A 115 -13.22 22.35 -5.23
C THR A 115 -14.33 21.38 -4.83
N PRO A 116 -14.59 20.29 -5.57
CA PRO A 116 -15.60 19.31 -5.18
C PRO A 116 -15.27 18.65 -3.84
N GLU A 117 -16.23 18.69 -2.91
CA GLU A 117 -16.07 18.13 -1.57
C GLU A 117 -15.76 16.62 -1.63
N GLN A 118 -14.71 16.19 -0.94
CA GLN A 118 -14.32 14.79 -0.81
C GLN A 118 -14.88 14.19 0.49
N ARG A 119 -15.23 12.91 0.40
CA ARG A 119 -15.81 12.12 1.48
C ARG A 119 -15.23 10.72 1.51
N GLY A 120 -15.06 10.21 2.72
CA GLY A 120 -14.96 8.77 2.94
C GLY A 120 -16.28 8.07 2.59
N VAL A 121 -16.18 6.99 1.83
CA VAL A 121 -17.31 6.17 1.39
C VAL A 121 -17.15 4.78 1.95
N PHE A 122 -18.09 4.38 2.81
CA PHE A 122 -18.10 3.08 3.45
C PHE A 122 -19.14 2.18 2.79
N PHE A 123 -18.69 1.04 2.26
CA PHE A 123 -19.57 0.02 1.71
C PHE A 123 -19.77 -1.10 2.71
N THR A 124 -21.03 -1.35 3.05
CA THR A 124 -21.41 -2.44 3.95
C THR A 124 -21.43 -3.77 3.21
N LYS A 125 -21.40 -4.87 3.97
CA LYS A 125 -21.46 -6.23 3.42
C LYS A 125 -22.76 -6.49 2.63
N ASP A 126 -23.86 -5.86 3.01
CA ASP A 126 -25.17 -5.94 2.34
C ASP A 126 -25.30 -4.97 1.14
N GLY A 127 -24.22 -4.27 0.79
CA GLY A 127 -24.15 -3.43 -0.41
C GLY A 127 -24.69 -2.02 -0.22
N GLN A 128 -24.87 -1.54 1.02
CA GLN A 128 -25.19 -0.14 1.26
C GLN A 128 -23.96 0.73 1.03
N VAL A 129 -24.19 1.92 0.48
CA VAL A 129 -23.19 2.96 0.28
C VAL A 129 -23.43 4.06 1.30
N ILE A 130 -22.46 4.30 2.18
CA ILE A 130 -22.58 5.23 3.29
C ILE A 130 -21.53 6.34 3.14
N ASP A 131 -21.99 7.59 3.11
CA ASP A 131 -21.13 8.76 3.34
C ASP A 131 -20.78 8.82 4.83
N ILE A 132 -19.49 8.78 5.18
CA ILE A 132 -19.09 8.84 6.59
C ILE A 132 -19.27 10.22 7.21
N GLY A 133 -19.54 11.25 6.39
CA GLY A 133 -19.71 12.64 6.82
C GLY A 133 -18.38 13.34 7.10
N THR A 134 -18.43 14.42 7.87
CA THR A 134 -17.29 15.22 8.32
C THR A 134 -17.59 15.74 9.74
N LEU A 135 -16.65 16.45 10.37
CA LEU A 135 -16.89 17.04 11.69
C LEU A 135 -17.77 18.28 11.58
N ASP A 136 -18.26 18.76 12.72
CA ASP A 136 -19.19 19.89 12.76
C ASP A 136 -18.60 21.14 12.07
N GLY A 137 -19.25 21.53 10.97
CA GLY A 137 -18.87 22.68 10.15
C GLY A 137 -17.67 22.46 9.22
N GLY A 138 -17.14 21.23 9.16
CA GLY A 138 -16.18 20.80 8.15
C GLY A 138 -16.82 20.55 6.79
N ASN A 139 -15.96 20.47 5.77
CA ASN A 139 -16.36 20.25 4.36
C ASN A 139 -15.66 19.06 3.71
N GLU A 140 -14.71 18.41 4.38
CA GLU A 140 -13.84 17.40 3.78
C GLU A 140 -13.69 16.20 4.73
N SER A 141 -13.64 14.99 4.18
CA SER A 141 -13.22 13.80 4.90
C SER A 141 -12.63 12.74 3.97
N PHE A 142 -11.71 11.95 4.52
CA PHE A 142 -11.14 10.80 3.84
C PHE A 142 -11.10 9.63 4.82
N GLY A 143 -11.60 8.48 4.38
CA GLY A 143 -11.30 7.21 5.03
C GLY A 143 -9.89 6.75 4.63
N LEU A 144 -9.20 6.05 5.53
CA LEU A 144 -7.86 5.48 5.30
C LEU A 144 -7.74 4.00 5.65
N ALA A 145 -8.43 3.53 6.69
CA ALA A 145 -8.46 2.11 7.04
C ALA A 145 -9.78 1.69 7.69
N VAL A 146 -10.12 0.41 7.58
CA VAL A 146 -11.27 -0.18 8.26
C VAL A 146 -10.98 -1.59 8.78
N ASN A 147 -11.35 -1.88 10.03
CA ASN A 147 -11.20 -3.22 10.60
C ASN A 147 -12.47 -4.07 10.47
N ASN A 148 -12.43 -5.33 10.94
CA ASN A 148 -13.59 -6.22 10.86
C ASN A 148 -14.78 -5.82 11.74
N ARG A 149 -14.59 -4.86 12.65
CA ARG A 149 -15.65 -4.33 13.54
C ARG A 149 -16.40 -3.16 12.91
N GLY A 150 -16.01 -2.74 11.70
CA GLY A 150 -16.58 -1.58 11.02
C GLY A 150 -16.17 -0.25 11.65
N GLU A 151 -15.01 -0.24 12.31
CA GLU A 151 -14.34 0.99 12.75
C GLU A 151 -13.55 1.53 11.57
N VAL A 152 -13.98 2.67 11.06
CA VAL A 152 -13.33 3.40 9.97
C VAL A 152 -12.48 4.49 10.58
N VAL A 153 -11.22 4.59 10.20
CA VAL A 153 -10.35 5.70 10.61
C VAL A 153 -9.90 6.50 9.41
N GLY A 154 -9.53 7.75 9.66
CA GLY A 154 -9.11 8.66 8.61
C GLY A 154 -8.90 10.08 9.10
N VAL A 155 -9.25 11.03 8.24
CA VAL A 155 -9.18 12.46 8.51
C VAL A 155 -10.51 13.13 8.16
N ALA A 156 -10.89 14.16 8.92
CA ALA A 156 -11.97 15.07 8.57
C ALA A 156 -11.57 16.51 8.91
N SER A 157 -12.02 17.47 8.11
CA SER A 157 -11.90 18.88 8.50
C SER A 157 -12.96 19.27 9.51
N ASP A 158 -12.66 20.30 10.30
CA ASP A 158 -13.66 21.01 11.11
C ASP A 158 -13.86 22.46 10.60
N SER A 159 -14.45 23.32 11.43
CA SER A 159 -14.77 24.71 11.11
C SER A 159 -13.71 25.74 11.55
N ILE A 160 -12.60 25.29 12.15
CA ILE A 160 -11.59 26.16 12.73
C ILE A 160 -10.53 26.47 11.66
N PRO A 161 -10.31 27.75 11.27
CA PRO A 161 -9.33 28.08 10.25
C PRO A 161 -7.90 27.68 10.64
N ASP A 162 -7.18 27.05 9.71
CA ASP A 162 -5.79 26.63 9.90
C ASP A 162 -4.92 27.00 8.69
N PRO A 163 -3.95 27.93 8.85
CA PRO A 163 -3.03 28.30 7.78
C PRO A 163 -2.02 27.20 7.42
N PHE A 164 -1.86 26.17 8.26
CA PHE A 164 -0.95 25.04 8.05
C PHE A 164 -1.66 23.70 7.88
N SER A 165 -2.97 23.74 7.62
CA SER A 165 -3.84 22.59 7.39
C SER A 165 -3.12 21.50 6.60
N LEU A 166 -2.98 20.32 7.21
CA LEU A 166 -2.19 19.21 6.69
C LEU A 166 -2.53 18.91 5.23
N PHE A 167 -3.80 19.03 4.86
CA PHE A 167 -4.32 18.78 3.52
C PHE A 167 -4.64 20.04 2.71
N GLY A 168 -4.47 21.22 3.29
CA GLY A 168 -4.77 22.50 2.64
C GLY A 168 -6.27 22.75 2.46
N PHE A 169 -7.11 22.20 3.35
CA PHE A 169 -8.55 22.47 3.37
C PHE A 169 -8.88 23.87 3.92
N GLY A 170 -7.88 24.55 4.49
CA GLY A 170 -8.04 25.89 5.08
C GLY A 170 -8.60 25.87 6.51
N THR A 171 -8.97 24.69 7.01
CA THR A 171 -9.33 24.45 8.41
C THR A 171 -8.52 23.29 9.01
N GLU A 172 -8.59 23.15 10.34
CA GLU A 172 -7.94 22.08 11.07
C GLU A 172 -8.41 20.72 10.52
N THR A 173 -7.47 19.79 10.42
CA THR A 173 -7.67 18.43 9.95
C THR A 173 -7.47 17.46 11.10
N ARG A 174 -8.51 16.70 11.42
CA ARG A 174 -8.60 15.94 12.65
C ARG A 174 -8.53 14.45 12.35
N ALA A 175 -7.81 13.72 13.17
CA ALA A 175 -7.83 12.26 13.15
C ALA A 175 -9.22 11.79 13.62
N ILE A 176 -9.89 10.96 12.84
CA ILE A 176 -11.24 10.50 13.17
C ILE A 176 -11.35 8.99 13.32
N LEU A 177 -12.32 8.58 14.13
CA LEU A 177 -12.88 7.23 14.19
C LEU A 177 -14.38 7.33 13.91
N TRP A 178 -14.83 6.72 12.82
CA TRP A 178 -16.23 6.59 12.48
C TRP A 178 -16.71 5.16 12.71
N GLN A 179 -17.86 5.01 13.37
CA GLN A 179 -18.52 3.72 13.53
C GLN A 179 -20.03 3.91 13.62
N LYS A 180 -20.79 3.15 12.81
CA LYS A 180 -22.27 3.09 12.88
C LYS A 180 -22.94 4.48 12.81
N GLY A 181 -22.43 5.35 11.94
CA GLY A 181 -23.00 6.69 11.72
C GLY A 181 -22.55 7.75 12.73
N VAL A 182 -21.64 7.43 13.63
CA VAL A 182 -21.07 8.38 14.59
C VAL A 182 -19.60 8.60 14.26
N MET A 183 -19.21 9.87 14.07
CA MET A 183 -17.83 10.29 13.93
C MET A 183 -17.30 10.83 15.26
N GLN A 184 -16.15 10.32 15.68
CA GLN A 184 -15.43 10.77 16.85
C GLN A 184 -14.12 11.45 16.40
N ASP A 185 -13.89 12.67 16.86
CA ASP A 185 -12.57 13.30 16.85
C ASP A 185 -11.65 12.61 17.88
N LEU A 186 -10.50 12.12 17.43
CA LEU A 186 -9.51 11.45 18.26
C LEU A 186 -8.58 12.44 18.98
N GLY A 187 -8.63 13.72 18.62
CA GLY A 187 -7.76 14.78 19.11
C GLY A 187 -6.45 14.89 18.33
N THR A 188 -5.49 15.59 18.94
CA THR A 188 -4.14 15.81 18.41
C THR A 188 -3.10 15.68 19.53
N LEU A 189 -1.81 15.68 19.19
CA LEU A 189 -0.70 15.72 20.14
C LEU A 189 -0.40 17.13 20.68
N GLY A 190 -1.26 18.12 20.41
CA GLY A 190 -1.13 19.49 20.89
C GLY A 190 -1.05 20.55 19.77
N GLY A 191 -0.90 20.12 18.52
CA GLY A 191 -1.03 20.97 17.33
C GLY A 191 -2.45 20.98 16.74
N PRO A 192 -2.65 21.71 15.62
CA PRO A 192 -3.97 21.83 15.00
C PRO A 192 -4.40 20.57 14.27
N ASP A 193 -3.44 19.80 13.74
CA ASP A 193 -3.73 18.70 12.81
C ASP A 193 -3.34 17.31 13.31
N ALA A 194 -4.12 16.32 12.89
CA ALA A 194 -3.83 14.90 13.00
C ALA A 194 -4.48 14.09 11.86
N ILE A 195 -3.90 12.94 11.57
CA ILE A 195 -4.39 11.97 10.59
C ILE A 195 -4.31 10.56 11.18
N ALA A 196 -5.42 9.80 11.14
CA ALA A 196 -5.44 8.40 11.53
C ALA A 196 -5.31 7.50 10.30
N ASN A 197 -4.12 6.91 10.11
CA ASN A 197 -3.81 6.12 8.90
C ASN A 197 -4.32 4.68 9.00
N LEU A 198 -4.31 4.11 10.21
CA LEU A 198 -4.35 2.66 10.41
C LEU A 198 -5.23 2.31 11.59
N VAL A 199 -5.99 1.22 11.49
CA VAL A 199 -6.75 0.65 12.61
C VAL A 199 -6.56 -0.86 12.62
N ASN A 200 -6.28 -1.43 13.80
CA ASN A 200 -6.18 -2.88 13.96
C ASN A 200 -7.47 -3.49 14.52
N GLU A 201 -7.50 -4.82 14.65
CA GLU A 201 -8.69 -5.56 15.11
C GLU A 201 -8.99 -5.37 16.61
N ARG A 202 -8.07 -4.75 17.35
CA ARG A 202 -8.28 -4.35 18.76
C ARG A 202 -8.92 -2.96 18.86
N GLY A 203 -8.95 -2.19 17.77
CA GLY A 203 -9.41 -0.79 17.73
C GLY A 203 -8.37 0.21 18.17
N GLN A 204 -7.10 -0.21 18.21
CA GLN A 204 -6.02 0.76 18.29
C GLN A 204 -5.86 1.43 16.93
N VAL A 205 -5.52 2.71 16.97
CA VAL A 205 -5.40 3.54 15.78
C VAL A 205 -4.01 4.14 15.74
N ALA A 206 -3.30 3.99 14.63
CA ALA A 206 -2.00 4.62 14.43
C ALA A 206 -2.08 5.68 13.34
N GLY A 207 -1.31 6.74 13.52
CA GLY A 207 -1.39 7.92 12.68
C GLY A 207 -0.27 8.89 12.99
N ASN A 208 -0.41 10.13 12.53
CA ASN A 208 0.56 11.20 12.79
C ASN A 208 -0.19 12.45 13.22
N SER A 209 0.42 13.26 14.08
CA SER A 209 -0.18 14.51 14.55
C SER A 209 0.88 15.57 14.78
N PHE A 210 0.50 16.82 14.52
CA PHE A 210 1.31 17.94 14.97
C PHE A 210 1.30 18.02 16.50
N ILE A 211 2.49 18.20 17.07
CA ILE A 211 2.68 18.29 18.52
C ILE A 211 2.51 19.73 19.06
N ASN A 212 2.51 20.73 18.17
CA ASN A 212 2.26 22.13 18.48
C ASN A 212 1.82 22.89 17.22
N SER A 213 1.48 24.17 17.36
CA SER A 213 1.07 25.05 16.26
C SER A 213 2.20 25.96 15.74
N THR A 214 3.42 25.80 16.25
CA THR A 214 4.56 26.62 15.87
C THR A 214 5.29 25.97 14.70
N PRO A 215 5.35 26.64 13.52
CA PRO A 215 6.13 26.14 12.41
C PRO A 215 7.59 25.96 12.82
N ASN A 216 8.15 24.79 12.52
CA ASN A 216 9.55 24.53 12.70
C ASN A 216 10.36 25.48 11.81
N THR A 217 11.45 26.04 12.33
CA THR A 217 12.24 27.06 11.60
C THR A 217 12.98 26.51 10.38
N ILE A 218 13.19 25.20 10.31
CA ILE A 218 13.85 24.50 9.20
C ILE A 218 12.81 24.08 8.17
N THR A 219 11.75 23.38 8.59
CA THR A 219 10.77 22.83 7.65
C THR A 219 9.69 23.84 7.27
N GLY A 220 9.38 24.83 8.10
CA GLY A 220 8.31 25.81 7.84
C GLY A 220 6.90 25.28 8.11
N VAL A 221 6.77 24.08 8.69
CA VAL A 221 5.52 23.50 9.20
C VAL A 221 5.73 22.96 10.61
N PRO A 222 4.67 22.78 11.42
CA PRO A 222 4.84 22.23 12.76
C PRO A 222 5.45 20.82 12.77
N THR A 223 6.12 20.48 13.86
CA THR A 223 6.68 19.15 14.10
C THR A 223 5.56 18.11 14.14
N SER A 224 5.75 16.99 13.43
CA SER A 224 4.78 15.90 13.29
C SER A 224 5.34 14.61 13.85
N ASP A 225 4.67 14.07 14.85
CA ASP A 225 5.07 12.83 15.49
C ASP A 225 4.03 11.73 15.21
N PRO A 226 4.48 10.46 15.05
CA PRO A 226 3.57 9.35 14.96
C PRO A 226 2.90 9.10 16.32
N PHE A 227 1.63 8.72 16.29
CA PHE A 227 0.85 8.42 17.50
C PHE A 227 0.27 7.00 17.47
N LEU A 228 -0.04 6.48 18.66
CA LEU A 228 -0.95 5.35 18.87
C LEU A 228 -2.11 5.79 19.75
N TRP A 229 -3.33 5.73 19.24
CA TRP A 229 -4.53 5.99 20.02
C TRP A 229 -5.11 4.68 20.53
N GLU A 230 -5.40 4.63 21.82
CA GLU A 230 -6.02 3.49 22.48
C GLU A 230 -6.85 3.97 23.68
N ASN A 231 -8.04 3.41 23.84
CA ASN A 231 -8.92 3.70 24.99
C ASN A 231 -9.16 5.19 25.25
N GLY A 232 -9.36 5.99 24.19
CA GLY A 232 -9.66 7.42 24.32
C GLY A 232 -8.44 8.32 24.51
N THR A 233 -7.22 7.78 24.48
CA THR A 233 -5.99 8.56 24.67
C THR A 233 -5.09 8.43 23.46
N MET A 234 -4.57 9.56 22.97
CA MET A 234 -3.53 9.63 21.94
C MET A 234 -2.16 9.57 22.63
N LEU A 235 -1.41 8.50 22.41
CA LEU A 235 -0.04 8.33 22.87
C LEU A 235 0.93 8.83 21.80
N ASP A 236 1.78 9.76 22.17
CA ASP A 236 2.93 10.17 21.36
C ASP A 236 3.98 9.05 21.32
N LEU A 237 4.36 8.59 20.12
CA LEU A 237 5.43 7.60 19.95
C LEU A 237 6.81 8.25 19.84
N GLY A 238 6.86 9.57 19.62
CA GLY A 238 8.06 10.35 19.37
C GLY A 238 8.73 10.05 18.03
N THR A 239 9.90 10.65 17.84
CA THR A 239 10.77 10.47 16.67
C THR A 239 12.13 9.93 17.06
N LEU A 240 12.96 9.60 16.07
CA LEU A 240 14.38 9.24 16.24
C LEU A 240 15.29 10.49 16.45
N GLY A 241 14.71 11.59 16.94
CA GLY A 241 15.40 12.84 17.26
C GLY A 241 15.22 13.95 16.22
N GLY A 242 14.61 13.66 15.08
CA GLY A 242 14.17 14.66 14.10
C GLY A 242 12.79 15.25 14.40
N THR A 243 12.27 16.03 13.45
CA THR A 243 11.03 16.80 13.60
C THR A 243 9.86 16.23 12.81
N PHE A 244 10.05 15.05 12.24
CA PHE A 244 9.07 14.38 11.42
C PHE A 244 9.13 12.86 11.61
N GLY A 245 7.98 12.25 11.84
CA GLY A 245 7.79 10.81 11.80
C GLY A 245 6.41 10.44 11.28
N ILE A 246 6.35 9.29 10.61
CA ILE A 246 5.11 8.75 10.05
C ILE A 246 4.95 7.29 10.46
N ALA A 247 3.76 6.91 10.94
CA ALA A 247 3.31 5.53 11.07
C ALA A 247 2.80 5.00 9.73
N ASN A 248 3.49 4.00 9.16
CA ASN A 248 3.14 3.38 7.87
C ASN A 248 2.31 2.10 8.05
N TRP A 249 2.52 1.34 9.14
CA TRP A 249 1.76 0.11 9.39
C TRP A 249 1.57 -0.20 10.88
N LEU A 250 0.46 -0.87 11.20
CA LEU A 250 0.06 -1.28 12.54
C LEU A 250 -0.46 -2.72 12.49
N ASN A 251 0.09 -3.60 13.32
CA ASN A 251 -0.37 -4.99 13.42
C ASN A 251 -1.31 -5.23 14.62
N ASN A 252 -1.85 -6.45 14.74
CA ASN A 252 -2.78 -6.81 15.82
C ASN A 252 -2.11 -7.04 17.17
N ARG A 253 -0.77 -6.99 17.23
CA ARG A 253 -0.01 -6.95 18.47
C ARG A 253 0.13 -5.53 19.02
N GLY A 254 -0.24 -4.50 18.25
CA GLY A 254 -0.07 -3.09 18.62
C GLY A 254 1.35 -2.60 18.38
N GLN A 255 2.10 -3.28 17.53
CA GLN A 255 3.38 -2.80 17.04
C GLN A 255 3.14 -1.85 15.87
N VAL A 256 3.86 -0.74 15.84
CA VAL A 256 3.77 0.27 14.77
C VAL A 256 5.12 0.35 14.07
N VAL A 257 5.13 0.38 12.75
CA VAL A 257 6.34 0.64 11.96
C VAL A 257 6.13 1.84 11.06
N GLY A 258 7.23 2.45 10.68
CA GLY A 258 7.20 3.59 9.78
C GLY A 258 8.58 4.18 9.56
N GLN A 259 8.63 5.48 9.32
CA GLN A 259 9.86 6.22 9.11
C GLN A 259 9.93 7.41 10.06
N SER A 260 11.15 7.75 10.48
CA SER A 260 11.37 8.92 11.30
C SER A 260 12.70 9.57 10.95
N ASN A 261 12.68 10.89 10.87
CA ASN A 261 13.90 11.68 10.70
C ASN A 261 14.83 11.48 11.90
N LEU A 262 16.12 11.41 11.60
CA LEU A 262 17.16 11.51 12.61
C LEU A 262 17.38 12.97 13.01
N VAL A 263 18.22 13.15 14.04
CA VAL A 263 18.69 14.48 14.48
C VAL A 263 19.22 15.29 13.28
N GLY A 264 18.65 16.47 13.08
CA GLY A 264 19.04 17.40 12.02
C GLY A 264 18.20 17.29 10.73
N ASP A 265 17.26 16.35 10.65
CA ASP A 265 16.26 16.25 9.56
C ASP A 265 16.84 16.07 8.15
N LEU A 266 18.06 15.54 8.06
CA LEU A 266 18.73 15.29 6.77
C LEU A 266 18.59 13.86 6.26
N THR A 267 18.35 12.92 7.18
CA THR A 267 18.17 11.49 6.89
C THR A 267 17.03 10.93 7.70
N TRP A 268 16.44 9.83 7.24
CA TRP A 268 15.37 9.15 7.94
C TRP A 268 15.59 7.65 7.97
N HIS A 269 15.26 7.05 9.12
CA HIS A 269 15.40 5.62 9.34
C HIS A 269 14.04 4.96 9.52
N PRO A 270 13.94 3.66 9.16
CA PRO A 270 12.79 2.86 9.52
C PRO A 270 12.77 2.64 11.03
N PHE A 271 11.59 2.76 11.64
CA PHE A 271 11.41 2.48 13.06
C PHE A 271 10.44 1.32 13.30
N LEU A 272 10.58 0.70 14.48
CA LEU A 272 9.58 -0.16 15.11
C LEU A 272 9.27 0.39 16.49
N TRP A 273 8.02 0.72 16.74
CA TRP A 273 7.52 0.98 18.08
C TRP A 273 6.87 -0.29 18.65
N GLU A 274 7.29 -0.71 19.84
CA GLU A 274 6.69 -1.80 20.59
C GLU A 274 6.74 -1.52 22.08
N ARG A 275 5.60 -1.61 22.77
CA ARG A 275 5.48 -1.56 24.24
C ARG A 275 6.15 -0.32 24.87
N GLY A 276 6.00 0.84 24.23
CA GLY A 276 6.53 2.11 24.75
C GLY A 276 7.96 2.43 24.33
N GLU A 277 8.60 1.57 23.53
CA GLU A 277 9.96 1.80 23.03
C GLU A 277 9.93 2.05 21.52
N LEU A 278 10.47 3.20 21.10
CA LEU A 278 10.74 3.51 19.69
C LEU A 278 12.14 3.01 19.34
N LYS A 279 12.22 2.04 18.44
CA LYS A 279 13.47 1.40 18.01
C LYS A 279 13.83 1.82 16.60
N ASP A 280 15.03 2.35 16.43
CA ASP A 280 15.69 2.50 15.14
C ASP A 280 16.05 1.10 14.57
N LEU A 281 15.58 0.81 13.36
CA LEU A 281 15.90 -0.45 12.67
C LEU A 281 17.20 -0.35 11.85
N GLY A 282 17.73 0.85 11.63
CA GLY A 282 18.89 1.14 10.81
C GLY A 282 18.61 1.04 9.30
N THR A 283 19.68 0.98 8.53
CA THR A 283 19.65 0.83 7.05
C THR A 283 20.52 -0.37 6.64
N LEU A 284 20.67 -0.59 5.32
CA LEU A 284 21.62 -1.56 4.77
C LEU A 284 23.05 -1.00 4.66
N GLY A 285 23.34 0.09 5.38
CA GLY A 285 24.66 0.73 5.45
C GLY A 285 24.76 2.07 4.72
N GLY A 286 23.67 2.53 4.09
CA GLY A 286 23.50 3.88 3.57
C GLY A 286 22.79 4.82 4.55
N ASP A 287 22.28 5.94 4.03
CA ASP A 287 21.75 7.04 4.86
C ASP A 287 20.27 6.89 5.20
N ASP A 288 19.46 6.39 4.27
CA ASP A 288 18.00 6.40 4.39
C ASP A 288 17.38 5.00 4.35
N GLY A 289 16.19 4.87 4.93
CA GLY A 289 15.37 3.67 4.81
C GLY A 289 13.97 3.86 5.36
N LEU A 290 13.06 2.97 4.98
CA LEU A 290 11.65 3.06 5.34
C LEU A 290 11.01 1.69 5.51
N ALA A 291 10.18 1.55 6.54
CA ALA A 291 9.39 0.35 6.80
C ALA A 291 7.99 0.54 6.23
N MET A 292 7.59 -0.34 5.31
CA MET A 292 6.31 -0.26 4.61
C MET A 292 5.24 -1.14 5.24
N TRP A 293 5.64 -2.32 5.75
CA TRP A 293 4.69 -3.32 6.23
C TRP A 293 5.26 -4.13 7.38
N LEU A 294 4.37 -4.67 8.20
CA LEU A 294 4.68 -5.54 9.32
C LEU A 294 3.59 -6.62 9.46
N ASN A 295 4.00 -7.89 9.54
CA ASN A 295 3.06 -8.97 9.85
C ASN A 295 2.88 -9.17 11.38
N ASP A 296 1.91 -10.00 11.78
CA ASP A 296 1.63 -10.27 13.19
C ASP A 296 2.76 -11.07 13.90
N ALA A 297 3.73 -11.63 13.15
CA ALA A 297 4.90 -12.28 13.72
C ALA A 297 5.97 -11.27 14.18
N GLY A 298 5.87 -9.99 13.80
CA GLY A 298 6.91 -9.00 14.09
C GLY A 298 7.94 -8.84 12.96
N GLU A 299 7.70 -9.43 11.79
CA GLU A 299 8.58 -9.31 10.62
C GLU A 299 8.22 -8.06 9.83
N VAL A 300 9.22 -7.23 9.55
CA VAL A 300 9.06 -5.92 8.91
C VAL A 300 9.73 -5.94 7.55
N VAL A 301 9.09 -5.35 6.54
CA VAL A 301 9.67 -5.20 5.20
C VAL A 301 9.58 -3.75 4.74
N GLY A 302 10.45 -3.40 3.81
CA GLY A 302 10.52 -2.06 3.22
C GLY A 302 11.71 -1.95 2.29
N GLU A 303 12.29 -0.75 2.20
CA GLU A 303 13.50 -0.46 1.43
C GLU A 303 14.52 0.31 2.27
N ALA A 304 15.79 0.11 1.98
CA ALA A 304 16.88 0.80 2.65
C ALA A 304 18.08 0.97 1.73
N ASP A 305 18.80 2.07 1.93
CA ASP A 305 19.99 2.40 1.16
C ASP A 305 21.15 1.48 1.48
N LEU A 306 21.84 1.07 0.41
CA LEU A 306 23.15 0.42 0.47
C LEU A 306 24.27 1.43 0.77
N PRO A 307 25.48 0.97 1.11
CA PRO A 307 26.62 1.86 1.36
C PRO A 307 26.86 2.84 0.21
N GLY A 308 26.84 4.14 0.53
CA GLY A 308 27.01 5.23 -0.43
C GLY A 308 25.71 5.81 -1.00
N SER A 309 24.54 5.30 -0.59
CA SER A 309 23.21 5.93 -0.80
C SER A 309 22.88 6.22 -2.27
N ALA A 310 23.43 5.39 -3.16
CA ALA A 310 23.23 5.48 -4.61
C ALA A 310 22.22 4.45 -5.15
N VAL A 311 21.98 3.39 -4.38
CA VAL A 311 21.07 2.27 -4.70
C VAL A 311 20.37 1.87 -3.41
N GLN A 312 19.09 1.55 -3.52
CA GLN A 312 18.29 1.02 -2.41
C GLN A 312 17.81 -0.39 -2.70
N HIS A 313 17.79 -1.24 -1.68
CA HIS A 313 17.29 -2.60 -1.78
C HIS A 313 16.13 -2.84 -0.82
N ALA A 314 15.25 -3.75 -1.23
CA ALA A 314 14.25 -4.34 -0.38
C ALA A 314 14.90 -5.06 0.80
N PHE A 315 14.36 -4.90 2.00
CA PHE A 315 14.84 -5.60 3.19
C PHE A 315 13.76 -6.41 3.89
N LEU A 316 14.20 -7.42 4.65
CA LEU A 316 13.41 -8.09 5.70
C LEU A 316 14.11 -7.88 7.04
N TRP A 317 13.44 -7.23 7.98
CA TRP A 317 13.88 -7.13 9.36
C TRP A 317 13.16 -8.15 10.22
N ARG A 318 13.93 -8.95 10.96
CA ARG A 318 13.42 -10.00 11.84
C ARG A 318 14.36 -10.23 13.00
N ASN A 319 13.81 -10.24 14.22
CA ASN A 319 14.56 -10.54 15.45
C ASN A 319 15.83 -9.69 15.61
N GLY A 320 15.78 -8.40 15.25
CA GLY A 320 16.92 -7.49 15.37
C GLY A 320 17.91 -7.51 14.20
N VAL A 321 17.65 -8.29 13.16
CA VAL A 321 18.53 -8.42 11.99
C VAL A 321 17.83 -7.88 10.75
N MET A 322 18.43 -6.91 10.08
CA MET A 322 18.03 -6.45 8.74
C MET A 322 18.74 -7.32 7.70
N THR A 323 17.96 -7.97 6.84
CA THR A 323 18.44 -8.84 5.76
C THR A 323 18.16 -8.16 4.43
N ASP A 324 19.22 -7.93 3.64
CA ASP A 324 19.10 -7.50 2.24
C ASP A 324 18.44 -8.61 1.41
N LEU A 325 17.34 -8.30 0.72
CA LEU A 325 16.66 -9.22 -0.19
C LEU A 325 17.23 -9.17 -1.62
N GLY A 326 18.11 -8.20 -1.89
CA GLY A 326 18.76 -7.96 -3.17
C GLY A 326 17.86 -7.27 -4.19
N SER A 327 18.35 -7.22 -5.43
CA SER A 327 17.59 -6.82 -6.61
C SER A 327 17.96 -7.73 -7.79
N LEU A 328 17.02 -7.95 -8.71
CA LEU A 328 17.30 -8.58 -10.00
C LEU A 328 17.75 -7.56 -11.07
N GLY A 329 17.88 -6.29 -10.70
CA GLY A 329 18.49 -5.25 -11.51
C GLY A 329 19.21 -4.22 -10.64
N THR A 330 18.71 -2.98 -10.54
CA THR A 330 19.33 -1.94 -9.70
C THR A 330 18.68 -1.86 -8.34
N ASP A 331 17.52 -1.20 -8.27
CA ASP A 331 16.83 -0.87 -7.02
C ASP A 331 15.69 -1.85 -6.79
N SER A 332 15.31 -2.06 -5.53
CA SER A 332 14.16 -2.89 -5.18
C SER A 332 13.45 -2.35 -3.93
N ALA A 333 12.16 -2.64 -3.83
CA ALA A 333 11.30 -2.19 -2.73
C ALA A 333 10.31 -3.29 -2.35
N ALA A 334 10.22 -3.65 -1.07
CA ALA A 334 9.21 -4.58 -0.56
C ALA A 334 7.99 -3.81 -0.01
N PHE A 335 6.79 -4.21 -0.44
CA PHE A 335 5.54 -3.52 -0.09
C PHE A 335 4.64 -4.32 0.84
N SER A 336 4.67 -5.65 0.76
CA SER A 336 3.81 -6.49 1.60
C SER A 336 4.49 -7.81 1.96
N ILE A 337 4.15 -8.33 3.14
CA ILE A 337 4.57 -9.64 3.65
C ILE A 337 3.38 -10.34 4.32
N ASN A 338 3.15 -11.60 3.97
CA ASN A 338 2.09 -12.41 4.58
C ASN A 338 2.58 -13.22 5.80
N SER A 339 1.67 -13.95 6.46
CA SER A 339 1.99 -14.80 7.62
C SER A 339 2.92 -15.99 7.33
N LYS A 340 3.18 -16.31 6.06
CA LYS A 340 4.13 -17.36 5.63
C LYS A 340 5.53 -16.80 5.37
N GLY A 341 5.74 -15.49 5.56
CA GLY A 341 7.00 -14.82 5.27
C GLY A 341 7.28 -14.66 3.78
N GLN A 342 6.24 -14.73 2.93
CA GLN A 342 6.35 -14.42 1.51
C GLN A 342 6.27 -12.90 1.34
N VAL A 343 7.25 -12.33 0.65
CA VAL A 343 7.42 -10.89 0.45
C VAL A 343 7.23 -10.55 -1.02
N VAL A 344 6.47 -9.50 -1.31
CA VAL A 344 6.27 -9.00 -2.68
C VAL A 344 6.61 -7.52 -2.78
N GLY A 345 6.88 -7.08 -4.00
CA GLY A 345 7.21 -5.69 -4.29
C GLY A 345 7.63 -5.48 -5.75
N LEU A 346 8.52 -4.51 -5.98
CA LEU A 346 9.06 -4.19 -7.29
C LEU A 346 10.59 -4.15 -7.31
N TYR A 347 11.16 -4.22 -8.51
CA TYR A 347 12.57 -3.90 -8.77
C TYR A 347 12.75 -3.21 -10.13
N PHE A 348 13.85 -2.47 -10.27
CA PHE A 348 14.24 -1.77 -11.50
C PHE A 348 15.16 -2.62 -12.36
N ARG A 349 14.87 -2.72 -13.66
CA ARG A 349 15.61 -3.55 -14.61
C ARG A 349 16.86 -2.84 -15.13
N ILE A 350 17.94 -3.60 -15.32
CA ILE A 350 19.17 -3.10 -15.97
C ILE A 350 19.07 -3.27 -17.49
N GLY A 351 19.64 -2.31 -18.23
CA GLY A 351 19.90 -2.47 -19.67
C GLY A 351 18.67 -2.29 -20.57
N VAL A 352 17.57 -1.77 -20.02
CA VAL A 352 16.37 -1.43 -20.80
C VAL A 352 16.34 0.06 -21.09
N THR A 353 16.14 0.43 -22.35
CA THR A 353 16.08 1.82 -22.81
C THR A 353 14.65 2.32 -23.02
N MET A 354 13.65 1.43 -22.87
CA MET A 354 12.22 1.73 -23.05
C MET A 354 11.39 1.06 -21.93
N PRO A 355 10.25 1.66 -21.53
CA PRO A 355 9.36 1.09 -20.52
C PRO A 355 8.79 -0.31 -20.87
N PRO A 356 8.39 -1.12 -19.86
CA PRO A 356 8.40 -0.76 -18.44
C PRO A 356 9.80 -0.89 -17.80
N PHE A 357 10.22 0.07 -16.98
CA PHE A 357 11.55 0.00 -16.35
C PHE A 357 11.59 -0.90 -15.12
N ARG A 358 10.43 -1.42 -14.71
CA ARG A 358 10.25 -2.14 -13.44
C ARG A 358 9.52 -3.45 -13.65
N HIS A 359 9.84 -4.42 -12.81
CA HIS A 359 9.16 -5.70 -12.69
C HIS A 359 8.76 -5.93 -11.24
N SER A 360 7.75 -6.79 -11.05
CA SER A 360 7.37 -7.25 -9.71
C SER A 360 8.13 -8.51 -9.30
N PHE A 361 8.35 -8.68 -7.99
CA PHE A 361 9.05 -9.86 -7.46
C PHE A 361 8.27 -10.58 -6.36
N LEU A 362 8.64 -11.85 -6.16
CA LEU A 362 8.34 -12.66 -4.99
C LEU A 362 9.64 -13.08 -4.32
N TRP A 363 9.71 -12.97 -3.00
CA TRP A 363 10.77 -13.53 -2.18
C TRP A 363 10.15 -14.45 -1.12
N GLU A 364 10.68 -15.66 -0.98
CA GLU A 364 10.18 -16.64 -0.03
C GLU A 364 11.27 -17.63 0.39
N ASN A 365 11.06 -18.31 1.52
CA ASN A 365 11.88 -19.43 1.98
C ASN A 365 13.38 -19.11 2.15
N SER A 366 13.74 -17.85 2.42
CA SER A 366 15.14 -17.41 2.46
C SER A 366 15.93 -17.68 1.17
N GLY A 367 15.23 -17.80 0.04
CA GLY A 367 15.80 -17.99 -1.28
C GLY A 367 16.23 -16.68 -1.95
N PRO A 368 16.62 -16.72 -3.23
CA PRO A 368 16.83 -15.52 -4.03
C PRO A 368 15.49 -14.84 -4.36
N MET A 369 15.55 -13.56 -4.72
CA MET A 369 14.43 -12.84 -5.35
C MET A 369 14.02 -13.53 -6.66
N ILE A 370 12.72 -13.64 -6.90
CA ILE A 370 12.14 -14.29 -8.09
C ILE A 370 11.30 -13.26 -8.85
N ASP A 371 11.56 -13.08 -10.14
CA ASP A 371 10.73 -12.25 -11.02
C ASP A 371 9.35 -12.93 -11.21
N LEU A 372 8.27 -12.26 -10.82
CA LEU A 372 6.91 -12.79 -10.89
C LEU A 372 6.48 -13.10 -12.34
N ASN A 373 7.05 -12.42 -13.34
CA ASN A 373 6.79 -12.70 -14.76
C ASN A 373 7.27 -14.11 -15.17
N THR A 374 8.20 -14.70 -14.42
CA THR A 374 8.65 -16.09 -14.66
C THR A 374 7.70 -17.14 -14.10
N LEU A 375 6.76 -16.74 -13.22
CA LEU A 375 5.84 -17.63 -12.52
C LEU A 375 4.44 -17.69 -13.14
N ILE A 376 4.12 -16.79 -14.07
CA ILE A 376 2.90 -16.79 -14.90
C ILE A 376 3.15 -17.46 -16.27
N PRO A 377 2.10 -17.78 -17.05
CA PRO A 377 2.24 -18.27 -18.42
C PRO A 377 3.02 -17.30 -19.33
N ALA A 378 3.83 -17.83 -20.25
CA ALA A 378 4.67 -17.00 -21.13
C ALA A 378 3.89 -16.15 -22.14
N ASN A 379 2.60 -16.46 -22.33
CA ASN A 379 1.67 -15.77 -23.22
C ASN A 379 0.64 -14.91 -22.48
N SER A 380 0.92 -14.53 -21.23
CA SER A 380 0.07 -13.66 -20.43
C SER A 380 -0.19 -12.31 -21.09
N SER A 381 -1.38 -11.75 -20.83
CA SER A 381 -1.79 -10.45 -21.36
C SER A 381 -0.98 -9.30 -20.79
N LEU A 382 -0.36 -9.49 -19.62
CA LEU A 382 0.35 -8.47 -18.86
C LEU A 382 1.80 -8.84 -18.58
N GLU A 383 2.66 -7.83 -18.66
CA GLU A 383 3.97 -7.77 -18.01
C GLU A 383 3.77 -7.13 -16.64
N LEU A 384 4.07 -7.87 -15.56
CA LEU A 384 3.80 -7.47 -14.19
C LEU A 384 4.89 -6.50 -13.69
N VAL A 385 4.50 -5.26 -13.39
CA VAL A 385 5.44 -4.19 -13.05
C VAL A 385 5.52 -3.90 -11.56
N GLU A 386 4.46 -4.19 -10.81
CA GLU A 386 4.38 -3.90 -9.39
C GLU A 386 3.44 -4.89 -8.66
N ALA A 387 3.91 -5.49 -7.56
CA ALA A 387 3.08 -6.28 -6.66
C ALA A 387 2.89 -5.52 -5.35
N ASN A 388 1.67 -5.06 -5.11
CA ASN A 388 1.33 -4.15 -4.01
C ASN A 388 0.92 -4.87 -2.73
N ASP A 389 0.29 -6.04 -2.84
CA ASP A 389 -0.21 -6.77 -1.69
C ASP A 389 -0.12 -8.28 -1.90
N ILE A 390 0.11 -9.02 -0.80
CA ILE A 390 0.04 -10.48 -0.75
C ILE A 390 -0.74 -10.91 0.50
N ASN A 391 -1.79 -11.68 0.30
CA ASN A 391 -2.60 -12.18 1.42
C ASN A 391 -2.07 -13.53 1.95
N ASP A 392 -2.64 -14.05 3.04
CA ASP A 392 -2.23 -15.30 3.67
C ASP A 392 -2.55 -16.56 2.83
N ARG A 393 -3.41 -16.40 1.81
CA ARG A 393 -3.65 -17.44 0.80
C ARG A 393 -2.52 -17.50 -0.24
N GLY A 394 -1.62 -16.51 -0.24
CA GLY A 394 -0.57 -16.34 -1.23
C GLY A 394 -1.09 -15.69 -2.52
N GLU A 395 -2.28 -15.11 -2.52
CA GLU A 395 -2.78 -14.35 -3.68
C GLU A 395 -2.11 -12.97 -3.69
N ILE A 396 -1.66 -12.55 -4.87
CA ILE A 396 -0.89 -11.31 -5.05
C ILE A 396 -1.71 -10.34 -5.89
N VAL A 397 -1.84 -9.10 -5.45
CA VAL A 397 -2.52 -8.03 -6.19
C VAL A 397 -1.50 -6.97 -6.61
N GLY A 398 -1.66 -6.45 -7.82
CA GLY A 398 -0.71 -5.48 -8.34
C GLY A 398 -1.15 -4.82 -9.63
N VAL A 399 -0.18 -4.17 -10.28
CA VAL A 399 -0.35 -3.49 -11.56
C VAL A 399 0.59 -4.11 -12.59
N GLY A 400 0.05 -4.42 -13.76
CA GLY A 400 0.79 -4.89 -14.93
C GLY A 400 0.52 -4.00 -16.13
N VAL A 401 1.40 -4.03 -17.12
CA VAL A 401 1.21 -3.31 -18.39
C VAL A 401 0.92 -4.32 -19.49
N PRO A 402 0.00 -4.03 -20.43
CA PRO A 402 -0.21 -4.92 -21.56
C PRO A 402 1.06 -5.10 -22.39
N ALA A 403 1.32 -6.33 -22.84
CA ALA A 403 2.53 -6.65 -23.58
C ALA A 403 2.70 -5.76 -24.83
N GLY A 404 3.86 -5.11 -24.95
CA GLY A 404 4.19 -4.22 -26.07
C GLY A 404 3.57 -2.83 -26.02
N VAL A 405 2.88 -2.46 -24.93
CA VAL A 405 2.38 -1.09 -24.71
C VAL A 405 3.40 -0.31 -23.86
N HIS A 406 3.79 0.86 -24.35
CA HIS A 406 4.71 1.77 -23.66
C HIS A 406 3.92 2.93 -23.07
N CYS A 407 3.99 3.08 -21.75
CA CYS A 407 3.06 3.94 -21.03
C CYS A 407 3.81 5.09 -20.40
N PHE A 408 3.78 6.19 -21.12
CA PHE A 408 4.23 7.50 -20.68
C PHE A 408 3.56 8.56 -21.58
N PRO A 409 2.92 9.62 -21.05
CA PRO A 409 2.72 9.98 -19.64
C PRO A 409 1.37 9.51 -19.06
N ASP A 410 0.50 8.90 -19.87
CA ASP A 410 -0.84 8.51 -19.45
C ASP A 410 -0.82 7.18 -18.67
N PHE A 411 -1.59 7.10 -17.58
CA PHE A 411 -1.78 5.89 -16.79
C PHE A 411 -2.29 4.77 -17.69
N CYS A 412 -1.36 3.94 -18.16
CA CYS A 412 -1.68 2.64 -18.71
C CYS A 412 -1.17 1.62 -17.70
N GLY A 413 -2.08 0.80 -17.21
CA GLY A 413 -1.79 -0.27 -16.29
C GLY A 413 -3.09 -0.99 -16.03
N HIS A 414 -3.06 -2.30 -16.13
CA HIS A 414 -4.16 -3.15 -15.74
C HIS A 414 -3.90 -3.64 -14.33
N GLY A 415 -4.95 -3.60 -13.54
CA GLY A 415 -4.98 -4.36 -12.31
C GLY A 415 -4.88 -5.84 -12.54
N PHE A 416 -4.16 -6.53 -11.67
CA PHE A 416 -4.15 -7.98 -11.69
C PHE A 416 -4.35 -8.62 -10.32
N VAL A 417 -4.77 -9.89 -10.36
CA VAL A 417 -4.66 -10.83 -9.24
C VAL A 417 -3.91 -12.06 -9.73
N LEU A 418 -2.89 -12.47 -8.99
CA LEU A 418 -2.24 -13.76 -9.12
C LEU A 418 -2.82 -14.73 -8.10
N ILE A 419 -3.24 -15.90 -8.56
CA ILE A 419 -3.77 -16.97 -7.70
C ILE A 419 -2.80 -18.16 -7.74
N PRO A 420 -2.28 -18.63 -6.61
CA PRO A 420 -1.44 -19.82 -6.55
C PRO A 420 -2.08 -21.04 -7.19
N CYS A 421 -1.37 -21.66 -8.13
CA CYS A 421 -1.70 -22.99 -8.64
C CYS A 421 -1.14 -24.05 -7.68
N ASN A 422 -2.00 -24.75 -6.94
CA ASN A 422 -1.55 -25.93 -6.20
C ASN A 422 -1.22 -27.06 -7.19
N GLY A 423 0.00 -27.60 -7.09
CA GLY A 423 0.55 -28.59 -8.03
C GLY A 423 -0.33 -29.84 -8.17
N GLY A 424 -1.09 -29.90 -9.26
CA GLY A 424 -1.94 -31.05 -9.61
C GLY A 424 -2.70 -30.87 -10.92
N ASP A 425 -3.15 -29.65 -11.22
CA ASP A 425 -4.00 -29.39 -12.39
C ASP A 425 -3.38 -28.31 -13.29
N ALA A 426 -2.65 -28.71 -14.34
CA ALA A 426 -2.14 -27.77 -15.34
C ALA A 426 -3.26 -26.96 -16.03
N GLU A 427 -4.48 -27.51 -16.10
CA GLU A 427 -5.69 -26.81 -16.58
C GLU A 427 -6.10 -25.63 -15.69
N ARG A 428 -5.65 -25.57 -14.42
CA ARG A 428 -5.99 -24.45 -13.50
C ARG A 428 -5.07 -23.24 -13.62
N CYS A 429 -3.97 -23.32 -14.38
CA CYS A 429 -3.04 -22.21 -14.57
C CYS A 429 -3.24 -21.47 -15.91
N GLU A 430 -4.38 -21.64 -16.57
CA GLU A 430 -4.72 -20.84 -17.75
C GLU A 430 -5.13 -19.42 -17.36
N ASP A 431 -4.63 -18.44 -18.11
CA ASP A 431 -4.92 -17.02 -17.93
C ASP A 431 -6.35 -16.71 -18.33
N ASN A 432 -7.04 -15.93 -17.49
CA ASN A 432 -8.39 -15.47 -17.78
C ASN A 432 -8.44 -13.94 -17.68
N ALA A 433 -8.78 -13.28 -18.79
CA ALA A 433 -9.27 -11.90 -18.73
C ALA A 433 -10.65 -11.90 -18.04
N VAL A 434 -10.91 -10.91 -17.18
CA VAL A 434 -12.25 -10.75 -16.61
C VAL A 434 -13.18 -10.17 -17.67
N ASP A 435 -14.29 -10.86 -17.93
CA ASP A 435 -15.34 -10.37 -18.81
C ASP A 435 -16.11 -9.23 -18.13
N GLN A 436 -15.76 -7.99 -18.47
CA GLN A 436 -16.43 -6.79 -17.99
C GLN A 436 -17.88 -6.65 -18.53
N SER A 437 -18.31 -7.47 -19.51
CA SER A 437 -19.69 -7.45 -20.01
C SER A 437 -20.69 -8.17 -19.09
N ALA A 438 -20.19 -8.95 -18.12
CA ALA A 438 -20.99 -9.69 -17.13
C ALA A 438 -20.98 -9.02 -15.73
N VAL A 439 -20.73 -7.71 -15.65
CA VAL A 439 -20.72 -6.96 -14.38
C VAL A 439 -22.11 -7.01 -13.74
N THR A 440 -22.14 -7.46 -12.48
CA THR A 440 -23.35 -7.35 -11.65
C THR A 440 -23.42 -5.96 -11.03
N GLN A 441 -24.49 -5.21 -11.35
CA GLN A 441 -24.76 -3.92 -10.72
C GLN A 441 -25.40 -4.11 -9.34
N ASN A 442 -24.85 -3.45 -8.31
CA ASN A 442 -25.57 -3.31 -7.04
C ASN A 442 -26.72 -2.32 -7.18
N ASN A 443 -27.95 -2.79 -7.04
CA ASN A 443 -29.14 -1.94 -6.91
C ASN A 443 -29.28 -1.45 -5.45
N ALA A 444 -28.26 -0.76 -4.93
CA ALA A 444 -28.20 -0.35 -3.54
C ALA A 444 -29.24 0.73 -3.19
N THR A 445 -29.80 0.65 -1.98
CA THR A 445 -30.75 1.66 -1.47
C THR A 445 -29.96 2.81 -0.86
N LEU A 446 -30.07 4.00 -1.47
CA LEU A 446 -29.38 5.22 -1.06
C LEU A 446 -30.04 5.84 0.18
N ILE A 447 -29.24 6.30 1.15
CA ILE A 447 -29.68 7.20 2.21
C ILE A 447 -29.01 8.55 1.95
N THR A 448 -29.80 9.54 1.52
CA THR A 448 -29.30 10.89 1.17
C THR A 448 -29.88 11.96 2.09
N HIS A 449 -29.06 12.94 2.45
CA HIS A 449 -29.50 14.28 2.85
C HIS A 449 -29.29 15.20 1.63
N GLY A 450 -30.34 15.94 1.24
CA GLY A 450 -30.44 16.53 -0.10
C GLY A 450 -29.46 17.67 -0.41
N LEU A 451 -28.99 17.73 -1.67
CA LEU A 451 -28.20 18.85 -2.18
C LEU A 451 -28.31 19.04 -3.70
N THR A 452 -28.04 20.29 -4.12
CA THR A 452 -28.25 20.87 -5.44
C THR A 452 -27.00 20.75 -6.32
N ILE A 453 -27.20 20.42 -7.61
CA ILE A 453 -26.16 20.03 -8.57
C ILE A 453 -25.59 21.24 -9.34
N LEU A 454 -24.26 21.33 -9.46
CA LEU A 454 -23.57 22.02 -10.57
C LEU A 454 -22.30 21.25 -10.98
N THR A 455 -22.08 21.10 -12.29
CA THR A 455 -21.01 20.27 -12.89
C THR A 455 -19.82 21.11 -13.32
N GLN A 456 -18.61 20.88 -12.77
CA GLN A 456 -17.32 21.21 -13.43
C GLN A 456 -16.20 20.22 -13.02
N GLY A 457 -15.16 20.14 -13.87
CA GLY A 457 -14.17 19.05 -13.98
C GLY A 457 -13.26 18.82 -12.77
N ARG A 458 -12.83 17.56 -12.61
CA ARG A 458 -12.33 16.96 -11.36
C ARG A 458 -10.84 16.60 -11.44
N PRO A 459 -10.07 16.86 -10.37
CA PRO A 459 -8.90 16.05 -10.02
C PRO A 459 -9.36 14.72 -9.37
N THR A 460 -8.62 13.63 -9.57
CA THR A 460 -8.91 12.33 -8.93
C THR A 460 -8.42 12.29 -7.48
N PRO A 461 -9.01 11.47 -6.59
CA PRO A 461 -8.56 11.34 -5.19
C PRO A 461 -7.07 10.94 -5.05
N SER A 462 -6.57 10.11 -5.97
CA SER A 462 -5.14 9.76 -6.04
C SER A 462 -4.26 10.95 -6.41
N ALA A 463 -4.74 11.87 -7.24
CA ALA A 463 -4.02 13.10 -7.59
C ALA A 463 -3.95 14.09 -6.41
N ILE A 464 -4.93 14.09 -5.51
CA ILE A 464 -4.93 14.97 -4.32
C ILE A 464 -3.99 14.42 -3.23
N VAL A 465 -4.02 13.11 -2.95
CA VAL A 465 -3.07 12.47 -2.01
C VAL A 465 -1.65 12.48 -2.57
N ALA A 466 -1.48 12.29 -3.88
CA ALA A 466 -0.19 12.47 -4.55
C ALA A 466 0.25 13.95 -4.55
N ALA A 467 -0.66 14.92 -4.68
CA ALA A 467 -0.35 16.34 -4.55
C ALA A 467 0.01 16.73 -3.10
N TRP A 468 -0.59 16.11 -2.10
CA TRP A 468 -0.21 16.25 -0.69
C TRP A 468 1.21 15.72 -0.45
N ARG A 469 1.47 14.48 -0.89
CA ARG A 469 2.79 13.84 -0.91
C ARG A 469 3.85 14.64 -1.68
N ALA A 470 3.49 15.15 -2.86
CA ALA A 470 4.37 15.96 -3.70
C ALA A 470 4.59 17.37 -3.13
N ARG A 471 3.60 17.98 -2.48
CA ARG A 471 3.77 19.25 -1.75
C ARG A 471 4.68 19.09 -0.54
N LEU A 472 4.59 17.96 0.17
CA LEU A 472 5.53 17.61 1.23
C LEU A 472 6.93 17.36 0.65
N ALA A 473 7.07 16.56 -0.41
CA ALA A 473 8.36 16.20 -0.97
C ALA A 473 9.09 17.35 -1.70
N GLN A 474 8.39 18.15 -2.52
CA GLN A 474 8.97 19.30 -3.24
C GLN A 474 9.41 20.42 -2.30
N ARG A 475 8.79 20.54 -1.12
CA ARG A 475 9.06 21.62 -0.17
C ARG A 475 10.03 21.23 0.95
N TYR A 476 10.10 19.95 1.30
CA TYR A 476 10.89 19.47 2.46
C TYR A 476 12.08 18.57 2.07
N HIS A 477 12.38 18.39 0.78
CA HIS A 477 13.47 17.54 0.27
C HIS A 477 13.47 16.09 0.82
N ILE A 478 12.32 15.61 1.31
CA ILE A 478 12.17 14.23 1.79
C ILE A 478 12.16 13.32 0.56
N ARG A 479 13.27 12.62 0.28
CA ARG A 479 13.31 11.64 -0.82
C ARG A 479 12.34 10.51 -0.47
N GLY A 480 11.59 10.02 -1.45
CA GLY A 480 10.66 8.89 -1.28
C GLY A 480 9.21 9.26 -0.91
N LEU A 481 8.93 10.47 -0.43
CA LEU A 481 7.55 10.85 -0.05
C LEU A 481 6.69 11.39 -1.20
N GLY A 482 7.26 11.79 -2.34
CA GLY A 482 6.51 12.48 -3.41
C GLY A 482 6.65 11.92 -4.82
N VAL A 483 7.25 10.74 -5.00
CA VAL A 483 7.48 10.19 -6.34
C VAL A 483 7.43 8.67 -6.27
N SER A 484 6.59 8.06 -7.12
CA SER A 484 6.92 6.76 -7.72
C SER A 484 8.37 6.84 -8.21
N PRO A 485 9.26 5.89 -7.88
CA PRO A 485 10.70 6.14 -7.83
C PRO A 485 11.21 6.82 -9.11
N ARG A 486 11.64 8.07 -8.86
CA ARG A 486 12.25 9.15 -9.66
C ARG A 486 12.17 9.06 -11.19
N ASP A 487 11.90 10.24 -11.78
CA ASP A 487 12.16 10.60 -13.19
C ASP A 487 13.33 9.86 -13.85
#